data_AF-A0A5J4JEG1-F1
#
_entry.id   AF-A0A5J4JEG1-F1
#
_cell.length_a   1.000
_cell.length_b   1.000
_cell.length_c   1.000
_cell.angle_alpha   90.00
_cell.angle_beta   90.00
_cell.angle_gamma   90.00
#
_symmetry.space_group_name_H-M   'P 1'
#
loop_
_entity.id
_entity.type
_entity.pdbx_description
1 polymer ?
#
loop_
_entity_poly.entity_id
_entity_poly.type
_entity_poly.pdbx_seq_one_letter_code
_entity_poly.pdbx_strand_id
1 'polypeptide(L)'
;MKEILEQIKEKLENAYNNPESADLEECIRQLQEARQQYGDKGTMIQDAITALEQAKNSLPEHRHVGTESSASAFGQAYNALEHAIESFSGTTNNDPF
;
A
#
# COMPACT_ATOMS: atom_id res chain seq x y z
N MET A 1 -7.82 8.34 -8.15
CA MET A 1 -6.62 7.48 -8.06
C MET A 1 -5.66 7.92 -6.97
N LYS A 2 -5.06 9.12 -7.04
CA LYS A 2 -4.20 9.65 -5.97
C LYS A 2 -4.85 9.57 -4.58
N GLU A 3 -6.07 10.09 -4.48
CA GLU A 3 -6.86 10.07 -3.24
C GLU A 3 -7.08 8.65 -2.68
N ILE A 4 -7.31 7.66 -3.55
CA ILE A 4 -7.50 6.26 -3.16
C ILE A 4 -6.19 5.71 -2.57
N LEU A 5 -5.06 6.00 -3.22
CA LEU A 5 -3.75 5.56 -2.74
C LEU A 5 -3.37 6.23 -1.41
N GLU A 6 -3.67 7.54 -1.25
CA GLU A 6 -3.43 8.27 0.00
C GLU A 6 -4.28 7.72 1.15
N GLN A 7 -5.57 7.46 0.91
CA GLN A 7 -6.44 6.84 1.93
C GLN A 7 -5.94 5.45 2.34
N ILE A 8 -5.45 4.66 1.40
CA ILE A 8 -4.94 3.32 1.67
C ILE A 8 -3.63 3.38 2.45
N LYS A 9 -2.76 4.36 2.16
CA LYS A 9 -1.54 4.62 2.91
C LYS A 9 -1.84 4.91 4.37
N GLU A 10 -2.78 5.81 4.65
CA GLU A 10 -3.20 6.11 6.04
C GLU A 10 -3.79 4.86 6.72
N LYS A 11 -4.61 4.07 6.01
CA LYS A 11 -5.15 2.82 6.54
C LYS A 11 -4.04 1.80 6.85
N LEU A 12 -2.98 1.72 6.04
CA LEU A 12 -1.82 0.87 6.28
C LEU A 12 -1.04 1.29 7.52
N GLU A 13 -0.80 2.60 7.70
CA GLU A 13 -0.15 3.13 8.89
C GLU A 13 -0.98 2.86 10.15
N ASN A 14 -2.31 3.03 10.05
CA ASN A 14 -3.20 2.67 11.14
C ASN A 14 -3.19 1.16 11.40
N ALA A 15 -3.09 0.32 10.36
CA ALA A 15 -2.99 -1.14 10.50
C ALA A 15 -1.74 -1.60 11.22
N TYR A 16 -0.63 -0.89 11.05
CA TYR A 16 0.60 -1.17 11.76
C TYR A 16 0.45 -0.94 13.27
N ASN A 17 -0.24 0.14 13.66
CA ASN A 17 -0.44 0.51 15.06
C ASN A 17 -1.64 -0.19 15.71
N ASN A 18 -2.69 -0.45 14.93
CA ASN A 18 -3.98 -1.01 15.34
C ASN A 18 -4.41 -2.10 14.33
N PRO A 19 -3.75 -3.27 14.35
CA PRO A 19 -3.95 -4.33 13.37
C PRO A 19 -5.36 -4.92 13.34
N GLU A 20 -6.11 -4.75 14.43
CA GLU A 20 -7.49 -5.19 14.60
C GLU A 20 -8.55 -4.22 14.06
N SER A 21 -8.17 -2.95 13.84
CA SER A 21 -9.05 -1.92 13.27
C SER A 21 -8.81 -1.70 11.78
N ALA A 22 -7.86 -2.40 11.20
CA ALA A 22 -7.43 -2.15 9.84
C ALA A 22 -8.06 -3.10 8.82
N ASP A 23 -8.87 -2.49 7.97
CA ASP A 23 -9.49 -3.15 6.83
C ASP A 23 -8.56 -3.13 5.60
N LEU A 24 -7.39 -3.79 5.74
CA LEU A 24 -6.44 -3.93 4.62
C LEU A 24 -7.07 -4.69 3.44
N GLU A 25 -8.05 -5.54 3.70
CA GLU A 25 -8.79 -6.26 2.68
C GLU A 25 -9.63 -5.32 1.81
N GLU A 26 -10.33 -4.36 2.42
CA GLU A 26 -11.03 -3.31 1.70
C GLU A 26 -10.05 -2.47 0.86
N CYS A 27 -8.87 -2.12 1.41
CA CYS A 27 -7.83 -1.41 0.67
C CYS A 27 -7.38 -2.16 -0.60
N ILE A 28 -7.09 -3.45 -0.47
CA ILE A 28 -6.67 -4.31 -1.59
C ILE A 28 -7.75 -4.33 -2.68
N ARG A 29 -9.01 -4.48 -2.27
CA ARG A 29 -10.14 -4.50 -3.21
C ARG A 29 -10.28 -3.17 -3.94
N GLN A 30 -10.19 -2.04 -3.23
CA GLN A 30 -10.23 -0.71 -3.82
C GLN A 30 -9.09 -0.52 -4.85
N LEU A 31 -7.88 -1.00 -4.58
CA LEU A 31 -6.78 -0.94 -5.55
C LEU A 31 -7.01 -1.83 -6.76
N GLN A 32 -7.59 -3.01 -6.58
CA GLN A 32 -7.93 -3.89 -7.71
C GLN A 32 -8.96 -3.22 -8.63
N GLU A 33 -9.98 -2.59 -8.07
CA GLU A 33 -10.98 -1.83 -8.83
C GLU A 33 -10.36 -0.59 -9.48
N ALA A 34 -9.51 0.14 -8.75
CA ALA A 34 -8.82 1.30 -9.29
C ALA A 34 -7.86 0.91 -10.43
N ARG A 35 -7.19 -0.24 -10.34
CA ARG A 35 -6.38 -0.79 -11.44
C ARG A 35 -7.21 -1.12 -12.67
N GLN A 36 -8.42 -1.67 -12.49
CA GLN A 36 -9.32 -1.94 -13.61
C GLN A 36 -9.83 -0.64 -14.27
N GLN A 37 -10.04 0.42 -13.47
CA GLN A 37 -10.56 1.70 -13.95
C GLN A 37 -9.50 2.61 -14.57
N TYR A 38 -8.33 2.72 -13.93
CA TYR A 38 -7.26 3.67 -14.30
C TYR A 38 -6.09 3.00 -15.02
N GLY A 39 -6.08 1.67 -15.08
CA GLY A 39 -4.96 0.89 -15.61
C GLY A 39 -3.83 0.74 -14.59
N ASP A 40 -2.99 -0.26 -14.83
CA ASP A 40 -1.84 -0.59 -14.00
C ASP A 40 -0.61 0.16 -14.54
N LYS A 41 -0.35 1.38 -14.05
CA LYS A 41 0.78 2.23 -14.49
C LYS A 41 2.13 1.52 -14.29
N GLY A 42 2.53 0.68 -15.25
CA GLY A 42 3.79 -0.06 -15.21
C GLY A 42 3.96 -0.94 -13.97
N THR A 43 2.93 -1.71 -13.59
CA THR A 43 2.93 -2.60 -12.41
C THR A 43 2.88 -1.95 -11.03
N MET A 44 2.80 -0.63 -10.93
CA MET A 44 2.79 0.06 -9.63
C MET A 44 1.58 -0.28 -8.75
N ILE A 45 0.37 -0.42 -9.33
CA ILE A 45 -0.81 -0.76 -8.52
C ILE A 45 -0.75 -2.24 -8.12
N GLN A 46 -0.38 -3.13 -9.04
CA GLN A 46 -0.15 -4.54 -8.71
C GLN A 46 0.93 -4.72 -7.64
N ASP A 47 2.00 -3.95 -7.67
CA ASP A 47 3.07 -3.98 -6.66
C ASP A 47 2.52 -3.57 -5.29
N ALA A 48 1.77 -2.45 -5.23
CA ALA A 48 1.10 -2.01 -4.01
C ALA A 48 0.10 -3.05 -3.46
N ILE A 49 -0.70 -3.69 -4.33
CA ILE A 49 -1.61 -4.78 -3.94
C ILE A 49 -0.84 -5.94 -3.34
N THR A 50 0.21 -6.40 -4.02
CA THR A 50 1.04 -7.53 -3.57
C THR A 50 1.65 -7.24 -2.21
N ALA A 51 2.21 -6.04 -2.04
CA ALA A 51 2.83 -5.64 -0.79
C ALA A 51 1.80 -5.51 0.35
N LEU A 52 0.61 -4.97 0.08
CA LEU A 52 -0.49 -4.93 1.04
C LEU A 52 -0.98 -6.33 1.44
N GLU A 53 -1.04 -7.26 0.50
CA GLU A 53 -1.35 -8.66 0.81
C GLU A 53 -0.29 -9.27 1.71
N GLN A 54 1.01 -9.03 1.45
CA GLN A 54 2.08 -9.47 2.34
C GLN A 54 1.92 -8.87 3.75
N ALA A 55 1.71 -7.56 3.85
CA ALA A 55 1.47 -6.89 5.13
C ALA A 55 0.27 -7.48 5.89
N LYS A 56 -0.85 -7.74 5.19
CA LYS A 56 -2.04 -8.39 5.76
C LYS A 56 -1.72 -9.79 6.29
N ASN A 57 -0.97 -10.59 5.54
CA ASN A 57 -0.59 -11.94 5.97
C ASN A 57 0.40 -11.93 7.14
N SER A 58 1.23 -10.89 7.28
CA SER A 58 2.14 -10.73 8.41
C SER A 58 1.47 -10.22 9.70
N LEU A 59 0.28 -9.62 9.63
CA LEU A 59 -0.50 -9.20 10.82
C LEU A 59 -0.74 -10.32 11.86
N PRO A 60 -1.22 -11.52 11.49
CA PRO A 60 -1.39 -12.62 12.44
C PRO A 60 -0.06 -13.10 13.03
N GLU A 61 1.06 -13.02 12.30
CA GLU A 61 2.39 -13.34 12.82
C GLU A 61 2.88 -12.30 13.84
N HIS A 62 2.58 -11.02 13.59
CA HIS A 62 2.84 -9.90 14.50
C HIS A 62 2.17 -10.10 15.86
N ARG A 63 0.93 -10.60 15.86
CA ARG A 63 0.14 -10.84 17.09
C ARG A 63 0.74 -11.92 17.99
N HIS A 64 1.53 -12.83 17.44
CA HIS A 64 2.13 -13.94 18.20
C HIS A 64 3.57 -13.68 18.62
N VAL A 65 4.37 -12.92 17.85
CA VAL A 65 5.83 -12.88 18.06
C VAL A 65 6.45 -11.47 17.93
N GLY A 66 5.72 -10.43 17.51
CA GLY A 66 6.27 -9.07 17.39
C GLY A 66 7.56 -9.05 16.55
N THR A 67 7.56 -9.75 15.42
CA THR A 67 8.77 -10.02 14.62
C THR A 67 9.08 -8.91 13.61
N GLU A 68 10.37 -8.71 13.38
CA GLU A 68 10.94 -7.77 12.40
C GLU A 68 10.42 -7.98 10.96
N SER A 69 9.96 -9.21 10.66
CA SER A 69 9.39 -9.60 9.37
C SER A 69 8.16 -8.77 9.00
N SER A 70 7.31 -8.47 9.98
CA SER A 70 6.09 -7.73 9.73
C SER A 70 6.36 -6.24 9.50
N ALA A 71 7.31 -5.64 10.22
CA ALA A 71 7.73 -4.25 9.94
C ALA A 71 8.28 -4.10 8.52
N SER A 72 8.99 -5.11 8.02
CA SER A 72 9.51 -5.13 6.65
C SER A 72 8.40 -5.18 5.60
N ALA A 73 7.38 -6.01 5.80
CA ALA A 73 6.24 -6.11 4.88
C ALA A 73 5.43 -4.82 4.81
N PHE A 74 5.20 -4.18 5.96
CA PHE A 74 4.52 -2.88 6.02
C PHE A 74 5.34 -1.76 5.36
N GLY A 75 6.66 -1.75 5.56
CA GLY A 75 7.55 -0.79 4.90
C GLY A 75 7.54 -0.93 3.37
N GLN A 76 7.53 -2.17 2.86
CA GLN A 76 7.38 -2.42 1.42
C GLN A 76 6.04 -1.91 0.88
N ALA A 77 4.94 -2.18 1.58
CA ALA A 77 3.62 -1.72 1.16
C ALA A 77 3.51 -0.18 1.15
N TYR A 78 4.09 0.47 2.17
CA TYR A 78 4.13 1.93 2.25
C TYR A 78 4.92 2.53 1.09
N ASN A 79 6.12 1.99 0.79
CA ASN A 79 6.94 2.48 -0.30
C ASN A 79 6.28 2.29 -1.67
N ALA A 80 5.66 1.13 -1.91
CA ALA A 80 4.92 0.85 -3.15
C ALA A 80 3.74 1.82 -3.35
N LEU A 81 3.02 2.14 -2.27
CA LEU A 81 1.95 3.14 -2.28
C LEU A 81 2.49 4.54 -2.58
N GLU A 82 3.59 4.96 -1.94
CA GLU A 82 4.22 6.26 -2.22
C GLU A 82 4.61 6.38 -3.68
N HIS A 83 5.27 5.35 -4.23
CA HIS A 83 5.72 5.35 -5.61
C HIS A 83 4.54 5.40 -6.59
N ALA A 84 3.44 4.70 -6.28
CA ALA A 84 2.20 4.81 -7.02
C ALA A 84 1.59 6.22 -6.91
N ILE A 85 1.54 6.80 -5.71
CA ILE A 85 1.02 8.17 -5.47
C ILE A 85 1.80 9.18 -6.31
N GLU A 86 3.13 9.12 -6.31
CA GLU A 86 3.99 10.02 -7.09
C GLU A 86 3.70 9.89 -8.59
N SER A 87 3.65 8.64 -9.08
CA SER A 87 3.35 8.35 -10.49
C SER A 87 1.96 8.84 -10.91
N PHE A 88 0.95 8.74 -10.05
CA PHE A 88 -0.41 9.23 -10.34
C PHE A 88 -0.62 10.72 -10.06
N SER A 89 0.15 11.32 -9.15
CA SER A 89 0.12 12.75 -8.87
C SER A 89 0.73 13.58 -9.98
N GLY A 90 1.50 12.97 -10.88
CA GLY A 90 2.13 13.71 -11.97
C GLY A 90 3.08 14.78 -11.45
N THR A 91 3.62 14.62 -10.23
CA THR A 91 4.84 15.32 -9.83
C THR A 91 6.00 14.69 -10.58
N THR A 92 5.96 14.82 -11.90
CA THR A 92 7.14 15.19 -12.65
C THR A 92 7.66 16.43 -11.94
N ASN A 93 8.50 16.25 -10.91
CA ASN A 93 9.63 17.15 -10.74
C ASN A 93 10.35 17.05 -12.07
N ASN A 94 9.94 17.94 -12.96
CA ASN A 94 10.67 18.36 -14.12
C ASN A 94 11.89 19.04 -13.50
N ASP A 95 12.85 18.23 -13.04
CA ASP A 95 14.16 18.72 -12.64
C ASP A 95 15.06 18.45 -13.85
N PRO A 96 15.15 19.41 -14.78
CA PRO A 96 16.11 19.32 -15.87
C PRO A 96 17.51 19.53 -15.30
N PHE A 97 18.26 18.44 -15.14
CA PHE A 97 19.72 18.48 -15.09
C PHE A 97 20.29 17.83 -16.35
#